data_AF-A0A9Q0Q3C3-F1
#
_entry.id   AF-A0A9Q0Q3C3-F1
#
_cell.length_a   1.000
_cell.length_b   1.000
_cell.length_c   1.000
_cell.angle_alpha   90.00
_cell.angle_beta   90.00
_cell.angle_gamma   90.00
#
_symmetry.space_group_name_H-M   'P 1'
#
loop_
_entity.id
_entity.type
_entity.pdbx_description
1 polymer ?
#
loop_
_entity_poly.entity_id
_entity_poly.type
_entity_poly.pdbx_seq_one_letter_code
_entity_poly.pdbx_strand_id
1 'polypeptide(L)' 'MAHSGLPYCRWRLTGWSLKATVVNVAADGKITRKFDDPDGKVMSFVTTAFEFEDHLYLGTLNNNFIGKLKLNPTNS' A
#
# COMPACT_ATOMS: atom_id res chain seq x y z
N MET A 1 -5.84 -12.54 -32.76
CA MET A 1 -4.81 -13.44 -32.19
C MET A 1 -4.29 -12.80 -30.92
N ALA A 2 -4.13 -13.58 -29.86
CA ALA A 2 -4.17 -13.18 -28.45
C ALA A 2 -2.81 -12.77 -27.85
N HIS A 3 -2.84 -11.93 -26.80
CA HIS A 3 -2.24 -12.27 -25.50
C HIS A 3 -2.81 -11.41 -24.36
N SER A 4 -2.91 -12.06 -23.20
CA SER A 4 -3.70 -11.76 -22.00
C SER A 4 -2.83 -11.40 -20.77
N GLY A 5 -3.39 -10.67 -19.79
CA GLY A 5 -2.88 -10.51 -18.41
C GLY A 5 -2.44 -9.06 -18.10
N LEU A 6 -2.91 -8.33 -17.08
CA LEU A 6 -3.36 -8.63 -15.71
C LEU A 6 -4.43 -7.60 -15.26
N PRO A 7 -5.31 -7.88 -14.26
CA PRO A 7 -6.25 -6.89 -13.74
C PRO A 7 -5.50 -5.84 -12.91
N TYR A 8 -5.50 -4.59 -13.34
CA TYR A 8 -4.88 -3.47 -12.65
C TYR A 8 -5.65 -3.11 -11.36
N CYS A 9 -5.25 -3.66 -10.21
CA CYS A 9 -5.57 -3.09 -8.90
C CYS A 9 -4.65 -1.90 -8.64
N ARG A 10 -5.22 -0.71 -8.43
CA ARG A 10 -4.51 0.56 -8.32
C ARG A 10 -4.63 1.11 -6.91
N TRP A 11 -3.50 1.33 -6.25
CA TRP A 11 -3.42 1.99 -4.95
C TRP A 11 -3.72 3.50 -5.07
N ARG A 12 -4.46 4.05 -4.10
CA ARG A 12 -4.67 5.50 -3.95
C ARG A 12 -4.07 5.98 -2.62
N LEU A 13 -3.49 7.18 -2.64
CA LEU A 13 -2.81 7.81 -1.50
C LEU A 13 -3.51 9.15 -1.20
N THR A 14 -3.84 9.39 0.07
CA THR A 14 -4.40 10.67 0.55
C THR A 14 -3.58 11.12 1.76
N GLY A 15 -2.96 12.30 1.69
CA GLY A 15 -2.18 12.88 2.80
C GLY A 15 -2.84 14.16 3.31
N TRP A 16 -3.22 14.18 4.58
CA TRP A 16 -3.57 15.41 5.31
C TRP A 16 -2.64 15.48 6.52
N SER A 17 -1.83 16.54 6.58
CA SER A 17 -0.84 16.90 7.60
C SER A 17 -0.53 15.79 8.64
N LEU A 18 0.56 15.05 8.40
CA LEU A 18 1.07 13.96 9.25
C LEU A 18 0.24 12.67 9.30
N LYS A 19 -0.49 12.28 8.26
CA LYS A 19 -1.17 10.97 8.24
C LYS A 19 -1.05 10.36 6.87
N ALA A 20 -0.86 9.04 6.82
CA ALA A 20 -0.84 8.30 5.57
C ALA A 20 -1.81 7.11 5.63
N THR A 21 -2.49 6.90 4.51
CA THR A 21 -3.38 5.77 4.30
C THR A 21 -3.05 5.12 2.97
N VAL A 22 -3.00 3.78 2.97
CA VAL A 22 -2.81 2.95 1.78
C VAL A 22 -3.96 1.95 1.69
N VAL A 23 -4.70 1.96 0.57
CA VAL A 23 -5.89 1.13 0.37
C VAL A 23 -5.78 0.23 -0.84
N ASN A 24 -6.01 -1.07 -0.65
CA ASN A 24 -6.11 -2.03 -1.74
C ASN A 24 -7.53 -1.93 -2.28
N VAL A 25 -7.67 -1.79 -3.59
CA VAL A 25 -8.95 -1.61 -4.25
C VAL A 25 -9.08 -2.68 -5.33
N ALA A 26 -10.16 -3.44 -5.27
CA ALA A 26 -10.51 -4.44 -6.28
C ALA A 26 -10.88 -3.77 -7.61
N ALA A 27 -10.94 -4.56 -8.68
CA ALA A 27 -11.32 -4.08 -10.01
C ALA A 27 -12.73 -3.44 -10.05
N ASP A 28 -13.62 -3.80 -9.14
CA ASP A 28 -14.96 -3.22 -8.99
C ASP A 28 -14.98 -1.92 -8.15
N GLY A 29 -13.81 -1.42 -7.76
CA GLY A 29 -13.68 -0.19 -6.98
C GLY A 29 -13.89 -0.36 -5.48
N LYS A 30 -14.17 -1.58 -4.98
CA LYS A 30 -14.31 -1.81 -3.53
C LYS A 30 -12.96 -1.88 -2.84
N ILE A 31 -12.88 -1.27 -1.66
CA ILE A 31 -11.72 -1.39 -0.79
C ILE A 31 -11.71 -2.80 -0.19
N THR A 32 -10.61 -3.53 -0.38
CA THR A 32 -10.44 -4.91 0.13
C THR A 32 -9.54 -4.93 1.37
N ARG A 33 -8.60 -3.98 1.49
CA ARG A 33 -7.69 -3.81 2.63
C ARG A 33 -7.35 -2.34 2.82
N LYS A 34 -7.08 -1.94 4.07
CA LYS A 34 -6.69 -0.58 4.43
C LYS A 34 -5.60 -0.64 5.50
N PHE A 35 -4.54 0.12 5.30
CA PHE A 35 -3.48 0.34 6.29
C PHE A 35 -3.39 1.84 6.55
N ASP A 36 -3.46 2.21 7.83
CA ASP A 36 -3.46 3.60 8.29
C ASP A 36 -2.30 3.84 9.24
N ASP A 37 -1.62 4.98 9.07
CA ASP A 37 -0.82 5.62 10.10
C ASP A 37 -1.58 6.88 10.56
N PRO A 38 -2.53 6.74 11.51
CA PRO A 38 -3.49 7.78 11.85
C PRO A 38 -2.88 8.94 12.67
N ASP A 39 -1.65 8.77 13.18
CA ASP A 39 -0.88 9.79 13.88
C ASP A 39 0.44 10.15 13.16
N GLY A 40 0.77 9.48 12.06
CA GLY A 40 1.93 9.77 11.21
C GLY A 40 3.26 9.53 11.90
N LYS A 41 3.26 8.72 12.97
CA LYS A 41 4.47 8.52 13.78
C LYS A 41 5.52 7.70 13.07
N VAL A 42 5.10 6.83 12.15
CA VAL A 42 6.00 5.93 11.42
C VAL A 42 6.24 6.48 10.03
N MET A 43 5.18 6.72 9.27
CA MET A 43 5.25 7.20 7.89
C MET A 43 4.10 8.17 7.62
N SER A 44 4.38 9.45 7.82
CA SER A 44 3.43 10.57 7.62
C SER A 44 3.09 10.86 6.16
N PHE A 45 3.85 10.32 5.21
CA PHE A 45 3.66 10.50 3.78
C PHE A 45 4.15 9.29 3.00
N VAL A 46 3.32 8.79 2.09
CA VAL A 46 3.62 7.66 1.21
C VAL A 46 3.52 8.16 -0.23
N THR A 47 4.46 7.78 -1.09
CA THR A 47 4.46 8.08 -2.52
C THR A 47 4.17 6.86 -3.38
N THR A 48 4.51 5.67 -2.90
CA THR A 48 4.31 4.41 -3.62
C THR A 48 3.93 3.27 -2.67
N ALA A 49 3.14 2.33 -3.18
CA ALA A 49 2.77 1.10 -2.52
C ALA A 49 2.94 -0.06 -3.52
N PHE A 50 3.72 -1.07 -3.16
CA PHE A 50 4.07 -2.19 -4.03
C PHE A 50 4.00 -3.51 -3.27
N GLU A 51 3.21 -4.46 -3.75
CA GLU A 51 3.13 -5.80 -3.14
C GLU A 51 4.07 -6.77 -3.87
N PHE A 52 4.92 -7.47 -3.10
CA PHE A 52 5.82 -8.51 -3.60
C PHE A 52 6.15 -9.51 -2.49
N GLU A 53 6.19 -10.80 -2.83
CA GLU A 53 6.51 -11.89 -1.88
C GLU A 53 5.78 -11.78 -0.52
N ASP A 54 4.45 -11.64 -0.52
CA ASP A 54 3.61 -11.48 0.69
C ASP A 54 3.91 -10.26 1.58
N HIS A 55 4.65 -9.29 1.04
CA HIS A 55 4.94 -8.03 1.71
C HIS A 55 4.42 -6.84 0.91
N LEU A 56 3.93 -5.84 1.63
CA LEU A 56 3.61 -4.52 1.11
C LEU A 56 4.79 -3.59 1.43
N TYR A 57 5.42 -3.09 0.38
CA TYR A 57 6.49 -2.11 0.43
C TYR A 57 5.92 -0.70 0.25
N LEU A 58 6.31 0.20 1.12
CA LEU A 58 5.86 1.59 1.13
C LEU A 58 7.04 2.53 0.91
N GLY A 59 7.00 3.27 -0.19
CA GLY A 59 7.98 4.30 -0.51
C GLY A 59 7.58 5.65 0.08
N THR A 60 8.57 6.38 0.57
CA THR A 60 8.43 7.74 1.07
C THR A 60 9.65 8.58 0.71
N LEU A 61 9.47 9.89 0.57
CA LEU A 61 10.56 10.85 0.37
C LEU A 61 10.94 11.57 1.67
N ASN A 62 10.19 11.35 2.76
CA ASN A 62 10.38 12.07 4.02
C ASN A 62 11.28 11.34 5.01
N ASN A 63 11.53 10.05 4.79
CA ASN A 63 12.30 9.20 5.68
C ASN A 63 13.45 8.52 4.93
N ASN A 64 14.46 8.08 5.67
CA ASN A 64 15.63 7.35 5.15
C ASN A 64 15.44 5.81 5.14
N PHE A 65 14.19 5.34 5.20
CA PHE A 65 13.86 3.91 5.22
C PHE A 65 12.67 3.61 4.30
N ILE A 66 12.55 2.32 3.94
CA ILE A 66 11.40 1.78 3.19
C ILE A 66 10.49 1.06 4.18
N GLY A 67 9.19 1.34 4.14
CA GLY A 67 8.21 0.61 4.95
C GLY A 67 8.00 -0.80 4.39
N LYS A 68 7.94 -1.80 5.27
CA LYS A 68 7.67 -3.20 4.90
C LYS A 68 6.63 -3.80 5.84
N LEU A 69 5.50 -4.22 5.30
CA LEU A 69 4.40 -4.82 6.06
C LEU A 69 4.15 -6.25 5.58
N LYS A 70 4.08 -7.23 6.50
CA LYS A 70 3.73 -8.61 6.17
C LYS A 70 2.21 -8.70 5.99
N LEU A 71 1.73 -9.21 4.85
CA LEU A 71 0.30 -9.28 4.54
C LEU A 71 -0.38 -10.54 5.08
N ASN A 72 0.38 -11.64 5.21
CA ASN A 72 -0.14 -12.94 5.64
C ASN A 72 0.72 -13.47 6.82
N PRO A 73 0.41 -13.12 8.08
CA PRO A 73 1.19 -13.60 9.23
C PRO A 73 1.04 -15.10 9.52
N THR A 74 0.07 -15.80 8.92
CA THR A 74 -0.43 -17.11 9.39
C THR A 74 0.25 -18.37 8.83
N ASN A 75 1.51 -18.29 8.40
CA ASN A 75 2.34 -19.49 8.18
C ASN A 75 3.45 -19.53 9.23
N SER A 76 3.11 -19.94 10.45
CA SER A 76 4.06 -20.22 11.54
C SER A 76 3.70 -21.53 12.20
#